data_AF-W9IIG5-F1
#
_entry.id   AF-W9IIG5-F1
#
_cell.length_a   1.000
_cell.length_b   1.000
_cell.length_c   1.000
_cell.angle_alpha   90.00
_cell.angle_beta   90.00
_cell.angle_gamma   90.00
#
_symmetry.space_group_name_H-M   'P 1'
#
loop_
_entity.id
_entity.type
_entity.pdbx_description
1 polymer ?
#
loop_
_entity_poly.entity_id
_entity_poly.type
_entity_poly.pdbx_seq_one_letter_code
_entity_poly.pdbx_strand_id
1 'polypeptide(L)'
;MSTDMITYLNYISTWDSETDENIDKLIDEQNLFIGLNDFQSDAAVDSEFNTLVDLATTLRDETIAADATQIAADAAAVGAIFSFGLGMAAFAALEAAETIERAVISKKSGELNAKLKTVDTDISALINDKVHLYVTQYKANNDIIAAKAPSGLDTRTARSLLMQFLAQVQRFNGKLDAAGFRKYAESARILFNSDEIGNVYDALDKLNLSAKTDADIQQFLNFLKGLDYPSTQLSIVRNFSIAIMVYKLNIANKTIEVNAKAAGFEVAEVESSSFGMLDAVGKFVAVVAVVMSVVDTVLEIIDIVDVVEQTKKMVDQLSGPIKQSYKDYFNGIRAASQGYNAAIAPTPPADL
;
A
#
# COMPACT_ATOMS: atom_id res chain seq x y z
N MET A 1 18.60 -8.71 0.16
CA MET A 1 17.58 -9.04 -0.87
C MET A 1 16.79 -10.26 -0.44
N SER A 2 17.48 -11.26 0.10
CA SER A 2 16.91 -12.31 0.95
C SER A 2 15.89 -11.80 1.96
N THR A 3 16.18 -10.69 2.66
CA THR A 3 15.28 -10.07 3.65
C THR A 3 13.90 -9.72 3.08
N ASP A 4 13.82 -9.26 1.83
CA ASP A 4 12.52 -8.96 1.19
C ASP A 4 11.70 -10.24 1.00
N MET A 5 12.34 -11.35 0.58
CA MET A 5 11.68 -12.65 0.40
C MET A 5 11.30 -13.30 1.73
N ILE A 6 12.17 -13.22 2.74
CA ILE A 6 11.88 -13.67 4.11
C ILE A 6 10.65 -12.94 4.64
N THR A 7 10.62 -11.61 4.49
CA THR A 7 9.49 -10.78 4.95
C THR A 7 8.20 -11.14 4.24
N TYR A 8 8.25 -11.31 2.91
CA TYR A 8 7.11 -11.75 2.11
C TYR A 8 6.57 -13.11 2.57
N LEU A 9 7.43 -14.14 2.63
CA LEU A 9 7.02 -15.49 3.00
C LEU A 9 6.50 -15.55 4.43
N ASN A 10 7.17 -14.87 5.37
CA ASN A 10 6.71 -14.76 6.76
C ASN A 10 5.31 -14.15 6.82
N TYR A 11 5.09 -13.01 6.17
CA TYR A 11 3.80 -12.35 6.18
C TYR A 11 2.71 -13.18 5.50
N ILE A 12 2.93 -13.70 4.29
CA ILE A 12 1.92 -14.48 3.57
C ILE A 12 1.61 -15.80 4.31
N SER A 13 2.57 -16.37 5.04
CA SER A 13 2.33 -17.58 5.83
C SER A 13 1.28 -17.41 6.93
N THR A 14 1.03 -16.19 7.43
CA THR A 14 0.04 -15.93 8.50
C THR A 14 -1.41 -15.99 8.01
N TRP A 15 -1.60 -16.08 6.70
CA TRP A 15 -2.90 -16.09 6.04
C TRP A 15 -3.44 -17.50 5.75
N ASP A 16 -2.65 -18.56 5.99
CA ASP A 16 -2.99 -19.95 5.66
C ASP A 16 -4.30 -20.44 6.30
N SER A 17 -4.60 -19.92 7.49
CA SER A 17 -5.69 -20.32 8.38
C SER A 17 -6.80 -19.27 8.44
N GLU A 18 -6.79 -18.27 7.55
CA GLU A 18 -7.81 -17.24 7.52
C GLU A 18 -9.19 -17.76 7.04
N THR A 19 -10.23 -17.15 7.56
CA THR A 19 -11.64 -17.43 7.23
C THR A 19 -11.96 -17.03 5.79
N ASP A 20 -12.91 -17.74 5.16
CA ASP A 20 -13.37 -17.39 3.81
C ASP A 20 -13.94 -15.98 3.78
N GLU A 21 -14.71 -15.61 4.81
CA GLU A 21 -15.32 -14.28 4.92
C GLU A 21 -14.30 -13.15 4.84
N ASN A 22 -13.17 -13.26 5.55
CA ASN A 22 -12.12 -12.24 5.50
C ASN A 22 -11.35 -12.26 4.19
N ILE A 23 -11.13 -13.44 3.60
CA ILE A 23 -10.49 -13.55 2.28
C ILE A 23 -11.40 -12.92 1.20
N ASP A 24 -12.69 -13.22 1.21
CA ASP A 24 -13.66 -12.70 0.26
C ASP A 24 -13.76 -11.17 0.35
N LYS A 25 -13.73 -10.58 1.56
CA LYS A 25 -13.64 -9.11 1.73
C LYS A 25 -12.42 -8.48 1.04
N LEU A 26 -11.27 -9.16 1.05
CA LEU A 26 -10.05 -8.69 0.37
C LEU A 26 -10.15 -8.85 -1.14
N ILE A 27 -10.77 -9.93 -1.60
CA ILE A 27 -11.03 -10.17 -3.03
C ILE A 27 -12.04 -9.14 -3.57
N ASP A 28 -13.07 -8.81 -2.80
CA ASP A 28 -14.05 -7.78 -3.16
C ASP A 28 -13.40 -6.40 -3.25
N GLU A 29 -12.50 -6.05 -2.33
CA GLU A 29 -11.70 -4.83 -2.44
C GLU A 29 -10.86 -4.81 -3.73
N GLN A 30 -10.18 -5.92 -4.04
CA GLN A 30 -9.39 -6.04 -5.26
C GLN A 30 -10.28 -5.88 -6.51
N ASN A 31 -11.47 -6.46 -6.52
CA ASN A 31 -12.43 -6.31 -7.62
C ASN A 31 -12.90 -4.86 -7.77
N LEU A 32 -13.13 -4.15 -6.66
CA LEU A 32 -13.45 -2.72 -6.67
C LEU A 32 -12.28 -1.90 -7.23
N PHE A 33 -11.05 -2.19 -6.81
CA PHE A 33 -9.83 -1.54 -7.31
C PHE A 33 -9.70 -1.70 -8.83
N ILE A 34 -9.83 -2.93 -9.33
CA ILE A 34 -9.84 -3.24 -10.77
C ILE A 34 -11.00 -2.50 -11.46
N GLY A 35 -12.15 -2.36 -10.81
CA GLY A 35 -13.33 -1.69 -11.35
C GLY A 35 -13.27 -0.16 -11.42
N LEU A 36 -12.27 0.51 -10.84
CA LEU A 36 -12.21 1.97 -10.74
C LEU A 36 -12.12 2.67 -12.10
N ASN A 37 -11.38 2.10 -13.06
CA ASN A 37 -11.21 2.64 -14.42
C ASN A 37 -10.74 4.12 -14.41
N ASP A 38 -11.42 4.99 -15.17
CA ASP A 38 -11.10 6.42 -15.27
C ASP A 38 -12.07 7.26 -14.42
N PHE A 39 -11.55 8.27 -13.75
CA PHE A 39 -12.30 9.25 -12.97
C PHE A 39 -11.47 10.54 -12.80
N GLN A 40 -12.11 11.63 -12.37
CA GLN A 40 -11.45 12.90 -12.08
C GLN A 40 -11.55 13.21 -10.59
N SER A 41 -10.43 13.40 -9.91
CA SER A 41 -10.40 13.61 -8.45
C SER A 41 -10.08 15.03 -8.01
N ASP A 42 -9.36 15.79 -8.84
CA ASP A 42 -8.75 17.05 -8.40
C ASP A 42 -9.76 18.06 -7.88
N ALA A 43 -10.93 18.19 -8.53
CA ALA A 43 -11.97 19.11 -8.09
C ALA A 43 -12.61 18.69 -6.75
N ALA A 44 -12.79 17.39 -6.52
CA ALA A 44 -13.27 16.86 -5.24
C ALA A 44 -12.26 17.10 -4.13
N VAL A 45 -10.98 16.83 -4.39
CA VAL A 45 -9.87 17.14 -3.48
C VAL A 45 -9.82 18.64 -3.18
N ASP A 46 -9.91 19.49 -4.21
CA ASP A 46 -9.89 20.95 -4.05
C ASP A 46 -11.04 21.44 -3.18
N SER A 47 -12.26 20.96 -3.40
CA SER A 47 -13.45 21.32 -2.61
C SER A 47 -13.28 20.98 -1.12
N GLU A 48 -12.82 19.77 -0.84
CA GLU A 48 -12.67 19.26 0.53
C GLU A 48 -11.52 19.94 1.27
N PHE A 49 -10.40 20.17 0.59
CA PHE A 49 -9.27 20.88 1.17
C PHE A 49 -9.52 22.38 1.36
N ASN A 50 -10.36 23.02 0.53
CA ASN A 50 -10.76 24.40 0.80
C ASN A 50 -11.51 24.49 2.13
N THR A 51 -12.42 23.55 2.41
CA THR A 51 -13.13 23.47 3.69
C THR A 51 -12.17 23.25 4.87
N LEU A 52 -11.20 22.34 4.73
CA LEU A 52 -10.18 22.09 5.75
C LEU A 52 -9.29 23.31 6.02
N VAL A 53 -8.85 23.98 4.96
CA VAL A 53 -8.00 25.18 5.06
C VAL A 53 -8.78 26.32 5.73
N ASP A 54 -10.06 26.50 5.42
CA ASP A 54 -10.90 27.53 6.04
C ASP A 54 -11.07 27.26 7.56
N LEU A 55 -11.32 26.00 7.94
CA LEU A 55 -11.41 25.59 9.35
C LEU A 55 -10.08 25.80 10.08
N ALA A 56 -8.97 25.36 9.51
CA ALA A 56 -7.64 25.53 10.10
C ALA A 56 -7.23 27.01 10.20
N THR A 57 -7.57 27.82 9.20
CA THR A 57 -7.29 29.27 9.18
C THR A 57 -8.08 29.96 10.28
N THR A 58 -9.36 29.63 10.43
CA THR A 58 -10.20 30.15 11.51
C THR A 58 -9.62 29.78 12.88
N LEU A 59 -9.23 28.52 13.07
CA LEU A 59 -8.60 28.05 14.32
C LEU A 59 -7.31 28.80 14.63
N ARG A 60 -6.43 29.02 13.63
CA ARG A 60 -5.21 29.80 13.75
C ARG A 60 -5.49 31.24 14.18
N ASP A 61 -6.45 31.90 13.53
CA ASP A 61 -6.74 33.31 13.77
C ASP A 61 -7.35 33.52 15.17
N GLU A 62 -8.24 32.62 15.60
CA GLU A 62 -8.77 32.60 16.97
C GLU A 62 -7.67 32.30 18.01
N THR A 63 -6.74 31.40 17.69
CA THR A 63 -5.58 31.06 18.52
C THR A 63 -4.65 32.27 18.73
N ILE A 64 -4.33 33.00 17.67
CA ILE A 64 -3.50 34.21 17.74
C ILE A 64 -4.19 35.29 18.60
N ALA A 65 -5.51 35.40 18.50
CA ALA A 65 -6.28 36.41 19.23
C ALA A 65 -6.44 36.12 20.74
N ALA A 66 -6.26 34.86 21.19
CA ALA A 66 -6.65 34.41 22.52
C ALA A 66 -5.56 34.43 23.63
N ASP A 67 -4.38 35.02 23.39
CA ASP A 67 -3.20 35.02 24.28
C ASP A 67 -2.63 33.60 24.58
N ALA A 68 -1.39 33.35 24.15
CA ALA A 68 -0.77 32.04 23.93
C ALA A 68 -0.68 31.08 25.15
N THR A 69 -0.92 31.55 26.38
CA THR A 69 -0.73 30.74 27.61
C THR A 69 -1.88 29.78 27.91
N GLN A 70 -3.04 29.92 27.25
CA GLN A 70 -4.26 29.15 27.54
C GLN A 70 -4.58 28.05 26.51
N ILE A 71 -3.72 27.83 25.50
CA ILE A 71 -4.10 27.14 24.25
C ILE A 71 -3.35 25.80 24.02
N ALA A 72 -2.36 25.45 24.87
CA ALA A 72 -1.53 24.25 24.68
C ALA A 72 -2.32 22.92 24.64
N ALA A 73 -3.52 22.89 25.22
CA ALA A 73 -4.40 21.71 25.23
C ALA A 73 -5.16 21.51 23.90
N ASP A 74 -5.81 22.55 23.36
CA ASP A 74 -6.61 22.44 22.13
C ASP A 74 -5.76 22.09 20.89
N ALA A 75 -4.46 22.37 20.95
CA ALA A 75 -3.41 22.07 19.99
C ALA A 75 -3.10 20.56 19.89
N ALA A 76 -3.07 19.88 21.03
CA ALA A 76 -2.82 18.44 21.12
C ALA A 76 -3.99 17.63 20.56
N ALA A 77 -5.23 18.15 20.69
CA ALA A 77 -6.43 17.55 20.15
C ALA A 77 -6.45 17.47 18.61
N VAL A 78 -5.74 18.36 17.90
CA VAL A 78 -5.62 18.39 16.43
C VAL A 78 -4.82 17.20 15.88
N GLY A 79 -4.19 16.42 16.79
CA GLY A 79 -3.22 15.43 16.41
C GLY A 79 -3.73 14.07 15.96
N ALA A 80 -4.98 13.76 16.25
CA ALA A 80 -5.58 12.65 15.55
C ALA A 80 -5.79 13.09 14.10
N ILE A 81 -5.81 12.12 13.17
CA ILE A 81 -6.69 12.13 11.99
C ILE A 81 -6.04 12.36 10.63
N PHE A 82 -5.62 11.24 10.01
CA PHE A 82 -5.82 11.00 8.58
C PHE A 82 -6.01 9.48 8.38
N SER A 83 -7.06 9.10 7.66
CA SER A 83 -7.56 7.71 7.70
C SER A 83 -6.96 6.76 6.65
N PHE A 84 -6.14 7.27 5.73
CA PHE A 84 -5.52 6.43 4.68
C PHE A 84 -4.40 5.51 5.21
N GLY A 85 -3.94 5.71 6.44
CA GLY A 85 -2.73 5.07 6.96
C GLY A 85 -2.73 4.61 8.41
N LEU A 86 -3.73 5.00 9.20
CA LEU A 86 -3.85 4.59 10.58
C LEU A 86 -5.17 3.85 10.71
N GLY A 87 -5.11 2.54 10.95
CA GLY A 87 -6.14 1.91 11.74
C GLY A 87 -6.32 2.75 13.00
N MET A 88 -7.56 2.89 13.50
CA MET A 88 -7.90 3.77 14.62
C MET A 88 -7.00 3.59 15.87
N ALA A 89 -6.23 2.51 15.94
CA ALA A 89 -5.31 2.14 17.01
C ALA A 89 -4.20 3.15 17.34
N ALA A 90 -3.59 3.85 16.37
CA ALA A 90 -2.51 4.81 16.70
C ALA A 90 -3.00 6.03 17.49
N PHE A 91 -4.31 6.29 17.46
CA PHE A 91 -4.93 7.45 18.11
C PHE A 91 -5.81 7.11 19.31
N ALA A 92 -6.16 5.85 19.54
CA ALA A 92 -6.80 5.44 20.79
C ALA A 92 -5.94 5.79 22.03
N ALA A 93 -4.60 5.84 21.87
CA ALA A 93 -3.67 6.28 22.91
C ALA A 93 -3.68 7.80 23.16
N LEU A 94 -4.04 8.61 22.16
CA LEU A 94 -4.17 10.07 22.24
C LEU A 94 -5.58 10.49 22.70
N GLU A 95 -6.62 9.75 22.31
CA GLU A 95 -8.00 9.92 22.83
C GLU A 95 -8.09 9.68 24.34
N ALA A 96 -7.15 8.93 24.93
CA ALA A 96 -7.07 8.70 26.37
C ALA A 96 -6.48 9.88 27.17
N ALA A 97 -5.93 10.89 26.49
CA ALA A 97 -5.26 12.02 27.11
C ALA A 97 -5.86 13.35 26.66
N GLU A 98 -7.08 13.68 27.10
CA GLU A 98 -7.36 15.03 27.61
C GLU A 98 -8.77 15.20 28.22
N THR A 99 -8.82 16.00 29.28
CA THR A 99 -10.03 16.37 30.03
C THR A 99 -10.03 17.90 30.21
N ILE A 100 -11.06 18.58 29.66
CA ILE A 100 -11.56 19.95 30.00
C ILE A 100 -10.65 21.14 29.58
N GLU A 101 -11.04 22.28 28.97
CA GLU A 101 -12.25 22.88 28.34
C GLU A 101 -11.80 24.20 27.65
N ARG A 102 -12.39 24.56 26.48
CA ARG A 102 -12.72 25.94 26.05
C ARG A 102 -13.73 25.98 24.89
N ALA A 103 -14.94 26.51 25.12
CA ALA A 103 -16.13 26.21 24.31
C ALA A 103 -16.13 26.59 22.80
N VAL A 104 -15.33 27.57 22.35
CA VAL A 104 -15.33 28.01 20.93
C VAL A 104 -14.16 27.40 20.15
N ILE A 105 -12.94 27.49 20.69
CA ILE A 105 -11.74 26.86 20.12
C ILE A 105 -11.89 25.33 20.13
N SER A 106 -12.40 24.73 21.22
CA SER A 106 -12.72 23.29 21.27
C SER A 106 -13.78 22.90 20.24
N LYS A 107 -14.75 23.79 19.93
CA LYS A 107 -15.73 23.52 18.88
C LYS A 107 -15.08 23.51 17.50
N LYS A 108 -14.24 24.50 17.18
CA LYS A 108 -13.58 24.58 15.87
C LYS A 108 -12.48 23.54 15.68
N SER A 109 -11.71 23.26 16.73
CA SER A 109 -10.81 22.11 16.79
C SER A 109 -11.59 20.80 16.61
N GLY A 110 -12.74 20.65 17.29
CA GLY A 110 -13.65 19.51 17.11
C GLY A 110 -14.22 19.37 15.69
N GLU A 111 -14.58 20.47 15.03
CA GLU A 111 -15.06 20.49 13.63
C GLU A 111 -13.94 20.13 12.65
N LEU A 112 -12.75 20.73 12.80
CA LEU A 112 -11.56 20.39 12.01
C LEU A 112 -11.24 18.90 12.18
N ASN A 113 -11.26 18.43 13.43
CA ASN A 113 -11.00 17.03 13.76
C ASN A 113 -12.02 16.08 13.12
N ALA A 114 -13.30 16.37 13.25
CA ALA A 114 -14.35 15.57 12.63
C ALA A 114 -14.21 15.54 11.09
N LYS A 115 -13.82 16.66 10.48
CA LYS A 115 -13.65 16.76 9.03
C LYS A 115 -12.43 15.99 8.53
N LEU A 116 -11.30 16.08 9.25
CA LEU A 116 -10.13 15.27 8.95
C LEU A 116 -10.48 13.77 8.99
N LYS A 117 -11.43 13.31 9.86
CA LYS A 117 -11.72 11.86 10.07
C LYS A 117 -12.38 11.23 8.87
N THR A 118 -13.01 12.09 8.08
CA THR A 118 -13.91 11.75 7.00
C THR A 118 -13.38 12.23 5.66
N VAL A 119 -12.33 13.05 5.60
CA VAL A 119 -11.85 13.72 4.38
C VAL A 119 -11.69 12.77 3.17
N ASP A 120 -11.10 11.59 3.35
CA ASP A 120 -10.95 10.60 2.28
C ASP A 120 -12.30 10.00 1.81
N THR A 121 -13.21 9.79 2.76
CA THR A 121 -14.53 9.22 2.53
C THR A 121 -15.43 10.26 1.86
N ASP A 122 -15.29 11.53 2.24
CA ASP A 122 -15.96 12.68 1.64
C ASP A 122 -15.44 12.98 0.23
N ILE A 123 -14.11 13.02 0.03
CA ILE A 123 -13.51 13.18 -1.31
C ILE A 123 -13.98 12.04 -2.22
N SER A 124 -13.89 10.79 -1.76
CA SER A 124 -14.28 9.65 -2.59
C SER A 124 -15.77 9.65 -2.94
N ALA A 125 -16.64 10.07 -2.02
CA ALA A 125 -18.08 10.26 -2.27
C ALA A 125 -18.35 11.35 -3.32
N LEU A 126 -17.56 12.42 -3.34
CA LEU A 126 -17.67 13.49 -4.35
C LEU A 126 -17.17 13.05 -5.74
N ILE A 127 -16.28 12.05 -5.81
CA ILE A 127 -15.76 11.55 -7.10
C ILE A 127 -16.82 10.69 -7.79
N ASN A 128 -17.20 9.57 -7.18
CA ASN A 128 -18.33 8.70 -7.57
C ASN A 128 -18.48 7.51 -6.61
N ASP A 129 -19.61 6.81 -6.72
CA ASP A 129 -19.95 5.64 -5.89
C ASP A 129 -18.89 4.53 -5.92
N LYS A 130 -18.27 4.25 -7.07
CA LYS A 130 -17.26 3.17 -7.18
C LYS A 130 -16.00 3.50 -6.38
N VAL A 131 -15.52 4.74 -6.50
CA VAL A 131 -14.36 5.21 -5.75
C VAL A 131 -14.68 5.24 -4.25
N HIS A 132 -15.88 5.66 -3.88
CA HIS A 132 -16.34 5.65 -2.49
C HIS A 132 -16.44 4.25 -1.89
N LEU A 133 -17.03 3.29 -2.60
CA LEU A 133 -17.10 1.88 -2.22
C LEU A 133 -15.71 1.29 -2.02
N TYR A 134 -14.80 1.55 -2.97
CA TYR A 134 -13.40 1.11 -2.87
C TYR A 134 -12.71 1.68 -1.63
N VAL A 135 -12.77 3.00 -1.39
CA VAL A 135 -12.13 3.63 -0.22
C VAL A 135 -12.72 3.09 1.08
N THR A 136 -14.03 2.88 1.13
CA THR A 136 -14.71 2.30 2.30
C THR A 136 -14.21 0.88 2.59
N GLN A 137 -14.14 0.03 1.58
CA GLN A 137 -13.65 -1.35 1.74
C GLN A 137 -12.16 -1.39 2.06
N TYR A 138 -11.36 -0.56 1.40
CA TYR A 138 -9.93 -0.37 1.67
C TYR A 138 -9.71 -0.10 3.16
N LYS A 139 -10.47 0.83 3.74
CA LYS A 139 -10.37 1.17 5.16
C LYS A 139 -10.80 0.02 6.07
N ALA A 140 -11.94 -0.62 5.78
CA ALA A 140 -12.44 -1.74 6.58
C ALA A 140 -11.45 -2.93 6.62
N ASN A 141 -10.73 -3.16 5.52
CA ASN A 141 -9.79 -4.26 5.40
C ASN A 141 -8.42 -3.98 6.03
N ASN A 142 -8.09 -2.72 6.39
CA ASN A 142 -6.82 -2.40 7.06
C ASN A 142 -6.66 -3.15 8.37
N ASP A 143 -7.74 -3.34 9.13
CA ASP A 143 -7.68 -4.03 10.42
C ASP A 143 -7.37 -5.53 10.24
N ILE A 144 -7.96 -6.16 9.21
CA ILE A 144 -7.67 -7.56 8.85
C ILE A 144 -6.19 -7.69 8.47
N ILE A 145 -5.68 -6.79 7.63
CA ILE A 145 -4.29 -6.77 7.16
C ILE A 145 -3.32 -6.56 8.33
N ALA A 146 -3.59 -5.59 9.19
CA ALA A 146 -2.74 -5.27 10.34
C ALA A 146 -2.71 -6.42 11.36
N ALA A 147 -3.84 -7.10 11.58
CA ALA A 147 -3.90 -8.25 12.48
C ALA A 147 -3.04 -9.44 12.03
N LYS A 148 -2.67 -9.49 10.74
CA LYS A 148 -1.81 -10.53 10.15
C LYS A 148 -0.36 -10.14 10.00
N ALA A 149 -0.02 -8.87 10.23
CA ALA A 149 1.32 -8.38 10.10
C ALA A 149 2.20 -8.89 11.26
N PRO A 150 3.35 -9.55 10.97
CA PRO A 150 4.35 -9.83 11.98
C PRO A 150 4.80 -8.54 12.69
N SER A 151 5.25 -8.68 13.93
CA SER A 151 5.79 -7.54 14.69
C SER A 151 6.88 -6.81 13.90
N GLY A 152 6.74 -5.49 13.75
CA GLY A 152 7.69 -4.65 13.02
C GLY A 152 7.41 -4.51 11.52
N LEU A 153 6.42 -5.21 10.97
CA LEU A 153 5.95 -4.99 9.60
C LEU A 153 4.87 -3.89 9.59
N ASP A 154 5.14 -2.79 8.90
CA ASP A 154 4.15 -1.71 8.77
C ASP A 154 2.98 -2.11 7.86
N THR A 155 1.78 -1.58 8.13
CA THR A 155 0.55 -1.87 7.39
C THR A 155 0.67 -1.60 5.89
N ARG A 156 1.46 -0.60 5.48
CA ARG A 156 1.72 -0.30 4.06
C ARG A 156 2.49 -1.43 3.41
N THR A 157 3.57 -1.90 4.03
CA THR A 157 4.34 -3.04 3.52
C THR A 157 3.47 -4.30 3.53
N ALA A 158 2.70 -4.57 4.58
CA ALA A 158 1.76 -5.69 4.64
C ALA A 158 0.73 -5.65 3.48
N ARG A 159 0.12 -4.49 3.22
CA ARG A 159 -0.84 -4.29 2.13
C ARG A 159 -0.18 -4.46 0.76
N SER A 160 1.03 -3.93 0.58
CA SER A 160 1.83 -4.13 -0.63
C SER A 160 2.07 -5.61 -0.94
N LEU A 161 2.51 -6.37 0.06
CA LEU A 161 2.79 -7.80 -0.08
C LEU A 161 1.51 -8.59 -0.37
N LEU A 162 0.39 -8.23 0.29
CA LEU A 162 -0.90 -8.86 0.05
C LEU A 162 -1.42 -8.61 -1.37
N MET A 163 -1.32 -7.38 -1.88
CA MET A 163 -1.74 -7.05 -3.25
C MET A 163 -0.91 -7.81 -4.30
N GLN A 164 0.41 -7.92 -4.08
CA GLN A 164 1.27 -8.75 -4.92
C GLN A 164 0.86 -10.22 -4.89
N PHE A 165 0.52 -10.72 -3.69
CA PHE A 165 0.04 -12.08 -3.50
C PHE A 165 -1.30 -12.35 -4.18
N LEU A 166 -2.30 -11.48 -4.05
CA LEU A 166 -3.59 -11.61 -4.73
C LEU A 166 -3.42 -11.66 -6.25
N ALA A 167 -2.58 -10.79 -6.79
CA ALA A 167 -2.27 -10.75 -8.22
C ALA A 167 -1.59 -12.06 -8.70
N GLN A 168 -0.68 -12.59 -7.90
CA GLN A 168 -0.05 -13.88 -8.15
C GLN A 168 -1.06 -15.02 -8.14
N VAL A 169 -1.92 -15.09 -7.12
CA VAL A 169 -2.96 -16.12 -7.02
C VAL A 169 -3.87 -16.06 -8.24
N GLN A 170 -4.38 -14.89 -8.59
CA GLN A 170 -5.25 -14.70 -9.75
C GLN A 170 -4.62 -15.23 -11.04
N ARG A 171 -3.33 -14.96 -11.23
CA ARG A 171 -2.60 -15.38 -12.43
C ARG A 171 -2.37 -16.88 -12.50
N PHE A 172 -1.78 -17.48 -11.46
CA PHE A 172 -1.38 -18.88 -11.53
C PHE A 172 -2.55 -19.84 -11.30
N ASN A 173 -3.59 -19.40 -10.61
CA ASN A 173 -4.82 -20.16 -10.43
C ASN A 173 -5.87 -19.89 -11.53
N GLY A 174 -5.64 -18.88 -12.38
CA GLY A 174 -6.57 -18.41 -13.41
C GLY A 174 -7.82 -17.68 -12.87
N LYS A 175 -7.97 -17.63 -11.55
CA LYS A 175 -9.04 -16.92 -10.83
C LYS A 175 -8.58 -16.58 -9.41
N LEU A 176 -9.18 -15.55 -8.85
CA LEU A 176 -8.99 -15.16 -7.46
C LEU A 176 -10.21 -15.62 -6.63
N ASP A 177 -10.02 -16.65 -5.81
CA ASP A 177 -11.02 -17.17 -4.88
C ASP A 177 -10.36 -17.65 -3.57
N ALA A 178 -11.15 -17.83 -2.51
CA ALA A 178 -10.61 -18.19 -1.20
C ALA A 178 -9.86 -19.53 -1.18
N ALA A 179 -10.28 -20.50 -2.01
CA ALA A 179 -9.59 -21.78 -2.14
C ALA A 179 -8.18 -21.61 -2.75
N GLY A 180 -8.07 -20.85 -3.85
CA GLY A 180 -6.78 -20.51 -4.46
C GLY A 180 -5.90 -19.71 -3.51
N PHE A 181 -6.47 -18.71 -2.85
CA PHE A 181 -5.78 -17.90 -1.85
C PHE A 181 -5.12 -18.78 -0.77
N ARG A 182 -5.89 -19.66 -0.12
CA ARG A 182 -5.35 -20.53 0.95
C ARG A 182 -4.28 -21.49 0.44
N LYS A 183 -4.49 -22.09 -0.73
CA LYS A 183 -3.50 -23.00 -1.34
C LYS A 183 -2.13 -22.33 -1.49
N TYR A 184 -2.10 -21.09 -1.95
CA TYR A 184 -0.86 -20.34 -2.11
C TYR A 184 -0.30 -19.83 -0.78
N ALA A 185 -1.16 -19.45 0.17
CA ALA A 185 -0.73 -19.04 1.52
C ALA A 185 -0.10 -20.21 2.30
N GLU A 186 -0.70 -21.40 2.24
CA GLU A 186 -0.12 -22.63 2.76
C GLU A 186 1.22 -22.96 2.10
N SER A 187 1.33 -22.77 0.77
CA SER A 187 2.57 -22.98 0.04
C SER A 187 3.67 -22.01 0.50
N ALA A 188 3.34 -20.75 0.76
CA ALA A 188 4.26 -19.77 1.33
C ALA A 188 4.73 -20.19 2.74
N ARG A 189 3.83 -20.71 3.57
CA ARG A 189 4.19 -21.27 4.89
C ARG A 189 5.13 -22.47 4.78
N ILE A 190 4.86 -23.40 3.86
CA ILE A 190 5.74 -24.56 3.62
C ILE A 190 7.14 -24.08 3.20
N LEU A 191 7.23 -23.12 2.29
CA LEU A 191 8.50 -22.53 1.87
C LEU A 191 9.21 -21.83 3.03
N PHE A 192 8.51 -21.00 3.79
CA PHE A 192 9.08 -20.25 4.91
C PHE A 192 9.72 -21.17 5.96
N ASN A 193 9.11 -22.33 6.19
CA ASN A 193 9.59 -23.32 7.16
C ASN A 193 10.52 -24.38 6.54
N SER A 194 10.82 -24.32 5.24
CA SER A 194 11.71 -25.28 4.58
C SER A 194 13.17 -24.92 4.84
N ASP A 195 14.05 -25.92 4.94
CA ASP A 195 15.49 -25.68 5.06
C ASP A 195 16.06 -25.21 3.71
N GLU A 196 15.48 -25.67 2.60
CA GLU A 196 15.93 -25.39 1.24
C GLU A 196 15.77 -23.93 0.83
N ILE A 197 14.85 -23.18 1.44
CA ILE A 197 14.65 -21.76 1.11
C ILE A 197 15.88 -20.91 1.45
N GLY A 198 16.69 -21.33 2.43
CA GLY A 198 17.96 -20.69 2.76
C GLY A 198 18.90 -20.60 1.56
N ASN A 199 18.94 -21.64 0.73
CA ASN A 199 19.75 -21.64 -0.48
C ASN A 199 19.28 -20.61 -1.51
N VAL A 200 17.96 -20.35 -1.56
CA VAL A 200 17.39 -19.32 -2.44
C VAL A 200 17.79 -17.93 -1.95
N TYR A 201 17.75 -17.70 -0.64
CA TYR A 201 18.20 -16.46 -0.02
C TYR A 201 19.68 -16.18 -0.35
N ASP A 202 20.54 -17.19 -0.20
CA ASP A 202 21.96 -17.09 -0.51
C ASP A 202 22.21 -16.82 -2.00
N ALA A 203 21.47 -17.48 -2.88
CA ALA A 203 21.59 -17.28 -4.33
C ALA A 203 21.16 -15.86 -4.74
N LEU A 204 20.10 -15.32 -4.14
CA LEU A 204 19.65 -13.94 -4.37
C LEU A 204 20.67 -12.91 -3.88
N ASP A 205 21.22 -13.11 -2.68
CA ASP A 205 22.22 -12.20 -2.13
C ASP A 205 23.54 -12.28 -2.91
N LYS A 206 23.92 -13.47 -3.41
CA LYS A 206 25.06 -13.61 -4.31
C LYS A 206 24.84 -12.84 -5.62
N LEU A 207 23.67 -12.95 -6.24
CA LEU A 207 23.34 -12.16 -7.43
C LEU A 207 23.38 -10.65 -7.12
N ASN A 208 22.86 -10.23 -5.96
CA ASN A 208 22.90 -8.84 -5.52
C ASN A 208 24.33 -8.30 -5.37
N LEU A 209 25.26 -9.11 -4.87
CA LEU A 209 26.67 -8.73 -4.71
C LEU A 209 27.48 -8.87 -6.01
N SER A 210 26.93 -9.50 -7.05
CA SER A 210 27.58 -9.68 -8.34
C SER A 210 27.54 -8.43 -9.23
N ALA A 211 28.27 -8.48 -10.35
CA ALA A 211 28.22 -7.49 -11.41
C ALA A 211 26.92 -7.51 -12.21
N LYS A 212 26.03 -8.51 -11.99
CA LYS A 212 24.72 -8.67 -12.67
C LYS A 212 24.86 -8.74 -14.18
N THR A 213 25.93 -9.41 -14.64
CA THR A 213 26.12 -9.75 -16.05
C THR A 213 25.13 -10.83 -16.48
N ASP A 214 24.97 -11.05 -17.80
CA ASP A 214 24.14 -12.14 -18.31
C ASP A 214 24.55 -13.51 -17.73
N ALA A 215 25.86 -13.73 -17.49
CA ALA A 215 26.36 -14.95 -16.88
C ALA A 215 25.90 -15.09 -15.41
N ASP A 216 25.93 -14.00 -14.63
CA ASP A 216 25.44 -13.99 -13.24
C ASP A 216 23.94 -14.29 -13.19
N ILE A 217 23.19 -13.66 -14.10
CA ILE A 217 21.74 -13.83 -14.24
C ILE A 217 21.40 -15.27 -14.64
N GLN A 218 22.09 -15.84 -15.64
CA GLN A 218 21.89 -17.24 -16.04
C GLN A 218 22.26 -18.21 -14.92
N GLN A 219 23.33 -17.95 -14.17
CA GLN A 219 23.68 -18.79 -13.03
C GLN A 219 22.55 -18.84 -12.01
N PHE A 220 21.98 -17.68 -11.68
CA PHE A 220 20.86 -17.60 -10.74
C PHE A 220 19.59 -18.28 -11.29
N LEU A 221 19.23 -18.04 -12.55
CA LEU A 221 18.05 -18.65 -13.16
C LEU A 221 18.18 -20.18 -13.29
N ASN A 222 19.38 -20.68 -13.62
CA ASN A 222 19.64 -22.11 -13.64
C ASN A 222 19.55 -22.74 -12.23
N PHE A 223 19.99 -22.02 -11.19
CA PHE A 223 19.76 -22.43 -9.81
C PHE A 223 18.25 -22.55 -9.51
N LEU A 224 17.45 -21.54 -9.84
CA LEU A 224 16.00 -21.56 -9.65
C LEU A 224 15.29 -22.67 -10.47
N LYS A 225 15.84 -23.02 -11.63
CA LYS A 225 15.35 -24.13 -12.45
C LYS A 225 15.56 -25.48 -11.74
N GLY A 226 16.70 -25.65 -11.09
CA GLY A 226 17.11 -26.89 -10.42
C GLY A 226 16.46 -27.13 -9.05
N LEU A 227 15.61 -26.23 -8.57
CA LEU A 227 14.88 -26.41 -7.31
C LEU A 227 13.84 -27.52 -7.43
N ASP A 228 13.84 -28.43 -6.46
CA ASP A 228 12.89 -29.54 -6.36
C ASP A 228 11.77 -29.21 -5.37
N TYR A 229 10.89 -28.29 -5.77
CA TYR A 229 9.67 -27.95 -5.04
C TYR A 229 8.44 -28.42 -5.80
N PRO A 230 7.32 -28.73 -5.11
CA PRO A 230 6.04 -28.88 -5.78
C PRO A 230 5.68 -27.61 -6.55
N SER A 231 4.89 -27.76 -7.61
CA SER A 231 4.66 -26.70 -8.62
C SER A 231 4.21 -25.36 -8.04
N THR A 232 3.36 -25.36 -7.01
CA THR A 232 2.84 -24.13 -6.39
C THR A 232 3.96 -23.38 -5.66
N GLN A 233 4.72 -24.06 -4.82
CA GLN A 233 5.89 -23.52 -4.11
C GLN A 233 6.95 -23.02 -5.09
N LEU A 234 7.23 -23.80 -6.13
CA LEU A 234 8.19 -23.41 -7.17
C LEU A 234 7.78 -22.13 -7.89
N SER A 235 6.48 -21.99 -8.22
CA SER A 235 5.95 -20.78 -8.84
C SER A 235 6.08 -19.54 -7.95
N ILE A 236 5.92 -19.71 -6.62
CA ILE A 236 6.10 -18.64 -5.63
C ILE A 236 7.56 -18.18 -5.60
N VAL A 237 8.48 -19.12 -5.42
CA VAL A 237 9.91 -18.83 -5.33
C VAL A 237 10.42 -18.14 -6.60
N ARG A 238 10.04 -18.66 -7.78
CA ARG A 238 10.46 -18.11 -9.08
C ARG A 238 9.91 -16.71 -9.31
N ASN A 239 8.61 -16.49 -9.11
CA ASN A 239 8.02 -15.16 -9.34
C ASN A 239 8.60 -14.11 -8.41
N PHE A 240 8.70 -14.42 -7.13
CA PHE A 240 9.19 -13.44 -6.17
C PHE A 240 10.67 -13.12 -6.42
N SER A 241 11.46 -14.13 -6.81
CA SER A 241 12.86 -13.93 -7.22
C SER A 241 12.99 -13.06 -8.47
N ILE A 242 12.15 -13.30 -9.49
CA ILE A 242 12.10 -12.46 -10.71
C ILE A 242 11.68 -11.03 -10.36
N ALA A 243 10.69 -10.85 -9.48
CA ALA A 243 10.28 -9.53 -9.02
C ALA A 243 11.43 -8.79 -8.30
N ILE A 244 12.19 -9.47 -7.44
CA ILE A 244 13.40 -8.89 -6.81
C ILE A 244 14.42 -8.46 -7.87
N MET A 245 14.66 -9.29 -8.88
CA MET A 245 15.60 -8.96 -9.97
C MET A 245 15.21 -7.66 -10.69
N VAL A 246 13.91 -7.48 -10.98
CA VAL A 246 13.40 -6.28 -11.62
C VAL A 246 13.51 -5.07 -10.69
N TYR A 247 12.84 -5.11 -9.54
CA TYR A 247 12.56 -3.89 -8.75
C TYR A 247 13.64 -3.53 -7.74
N LYS A 248 14.40 -4.52 -7.27
CA LYS A 248 15.41 -4.29 -6.24
C LYS A 248 16.82 -4.33 -6.80
N LEU A 249 17.06 -5.19 -7.78
CA LEU A 249 18.35 -5.27 -8.48
C LEU A 249 18.42 -4.38 -9.72
N ASN A 250 17.32 -3.75 -10.14
CA ASN A 250 17.22 -2.89 -11.32
C ASN A 250 17.70 -3.58 -12.60
N ILE A 251 17.46 -4.89 -12.74
CA ILE A 251 17.80 -5.65 -13.94
C ILE A 251 16.68 -5.43 -14.96
N ALA A 252 17.04 -5.02 -16.17
CA ALA A 252 16.07 -4.74 -17.22
C ALA A 252 15.22 -5.98 -17.57
N ASN A 253 13.89 -5.81 -17.65
CA ASN A 253 12.94 -6.90 -17.94
C ASN A 253 13.34 -7.73 -19.17
N LYS A 254 13.79 -7.05 -20.25
CA LYS A 254 14.23 -7.71 -21.48
C LYS A 254 15.44 -8.64 -21.25
N THR A 255 16.37 -8.23 -20.39
CA THR A 255 17.53 -9.05 -20.02
C THR A 255 17.09 -10.29 -19.24
N ILE A 256 16.15 -10.14 -18.31
CA ILE A 256 15.59 -11.26 -17.54
C ILE A 256 14.86 -12.23 -18.48
N GLU A 257 14.01 -11.71 -19.37
CA GLU A 257 13.23 -12.50 -20.32
C GLU A 257 14.14 -13.36 -21.21
N VAL A 258 15.19 -12.76 -21.80
CA VAL A 258 16.16 -13.47 -22.65
C VAL A 258 16.86 -14.58 -21.88
N ASN A 259 17.38 -14.28 -20.70
CA ASN A 259 18.14 -15.24 -19.91
C ASN A 259 17.25 -16.34 -19.30
N ALA A 260 15.99 -16.04 -18.96
CA ALA A 260 15.05 -17.03 -18.42
C ALA A 260 14.53 -17.98 -19.51
N LYS A 261 14.28 -17.47 -20.72
CA LYS A 261 14.01 -18.32 -21.89
C LYS A 261 15.19 -19.23 -22.20
N ALA A 262 16.42 -18.71 -22.13
CA ALA A 262 17.64 -19.53 -22.29
C ALA A 262 17.79 -20.59 -21.19
N ALA A 263 17.41 -20.27 -19.95
CA ALA A 263 17.34 -21.23 -18.86
C ALA A 263 16.17 -22.22 -19.00
N GLY A 264 15.21 -21.99 -19.90
CA GLY A 264 14.07 -22.87 -20.16
C GLY A 264 12.92 -22.70 -19.16
N PHE A 265 12.70 -21.49 -18.66
CA PHE A 265 11.49 -21.13 -17.90
C PHE A 265 10.29 -21.11 -18.83
N GLU A 266 9.10 -21.36 -18.28
CA GLU A 266 7.87 -21.26 -19.07
C GLU A 266 7.59 -19.80 -19.44
N VAL A 267 7.07 -19.61 -20.65
CA VAL A 267 6.78 -18.28 -21.22
C VAL A 267 5.83 -17.51 -20.30
N ALA A 268 4.85 -18.20 -19.73
CA ALA A 268 3.90 -17.63 -18.79
C ALA A 268 4.53 -17.07 -17.51
N GLU A 269 5.78 -17.40 -17.13
CA GLU A 269 6.47 -16.87 -15.96
C GLU A 269 7.24 -15.56 -16.27
N VAL A 270 7.52 -15.28 -17.55
CA VAL A 270 8.45 -14.21 -17.98
C VAL A 270 7.90 -13.32 -19.11
N GLU A 271 6.61 -13.43 -19.43
CA GLU A 271 5.94 -12.58 -20.42
C GLU A 271 5.76 -11.13 -19.95
N SER A 272 5.60 -10.21 -20.91
CA SER A 272 5.37 -8.78 -20.66
C SER A 272 4.15 -8.47 -19.79
N SER A 273 3.08 -9.27 -19.90
CA SER A 273 1.87 -9.19 -19.05
C SER A 273 2.21 -9.39 -17.56
N SER A 274 3.14 -10.31 -17.27
CA SER A 274 3.71 -10.58 -15.95
C SER A 274 4.33 -9.33 -15.33
N PHE A 275 5.16 -8.65 -16.13
CA PHE A 275 5.84 -7.44 -15.69
C PHE A 275 4.89 -6.25 -15.62
N GLY A 276 3.87 -6.19 -16.48
CA GLY A 276 2.83 -5.16 -16.44
C GLY A 276 2.00 -5.23 -15.15
N MET A 277 1.63 -6.42 -14.70
CA MET A 277 0.89 -6.62 -13.46
C MET A 277 1.75 -6.22 -12.24
N LEU A 278 3.01 -6.66 -12.21
CA LEU A 278 3.94 -6.28 -11.15
C LEU A 278 4.24 -4.77 -11.16
N ASP A 279 4.32 -4.13 -12.32
CA ASP A 279 4.53 -2.68 -12.46
C ASP A 279 3.30 -1.90 -11.97
N ALA A 280 2.09 -2.37 -12.28
CA ALA A 280 0.85 -1.78 -11.78
C ALA A 280 0.76 -1.88 -10.25
N VAL A 281 1.13 -3.03 -9.67
CA VAL A 281 1.21 -3.19 -8.21
C VAL A 281 2.30 -2.32 -7.62
N GLY A 282 3.48 -2.23 -8.23
CA GLY A 282 4.56 -1.34 -7.79
C GLY A 282 4.14 0.13 -7.79
N LYS A 283 3.42 0.58 -8.82
CA LYS A 283 2.81 1.91 -8.89
C LYS A 283 1.79 2.13 -7.78
N PHE A 284 0.90 1.18 -7.55
CA PHE A 284 -0.05 1.24 -6.44
C PHE A 284 0.66 1.44 -5.09
N VAL A 285 1.72 0.67 -4.85
CA VAL A 285 2.51 0.75 -3.61
C VAL A 285 3.17 2.12 -3.44
N ALA A 286 3.72 2.68 -4.52
CA ALA A 286 4.29 4.03 -4.49
C ALA A 286 3.23 5.10 -4.17
N VAL A 287 2.01 4.94 -4.70
CA VAL A 287 0.88 5.84 -4.47
C VAL A 287 0.41 5.78 -3.02
N VAL A 288 0.32 4.59 -2.43
CA VAL A 288 0.02 4.43 -1.00
C VAL A 288 1.12 5.07 -0.14
N ALA A 289 2.39 4.98 -0.54
CA ALA A 289 3.48 5.62 0.20
C ALA A 289 3.36 7.17 0.22
N VAL A 290 2.86 7.78 -0.85
CA VAL A 290 2.61 9.24 -0.90
C VAL A 290 1.60 9.66 0.16
N VAL A 291 0.46 8.97 0.27
CA VAL A 291 -0.55 9.35 1.28
C VAL A 291 -0.11 9.02 2.71
N MET A 292 0.76 8.01 2.91
CA MET A 292 1.36 7.73 4.21
C MET A 292 2.30 8.84 4.69
N SER A 293 2.99 9.54 3.78
CA SER A 293 3.86 10.68 4.14
C SER A 293 3.10 11.86 4.78
N VAL A 294 1.78 11.94 4.55
CA VAL A 294 0.89 12.88 5.24
C VAL A 294 0.85 12.59 6.74
N VAL A 295 0.87 11.31 7.13
CA VAL A 295 0.87 10.92 8.55
C VAL A 295 2.12 11.44 9.24
N ASP A 296 3.30 11.23 8.64
CA ASP A 296 4.56 11.72 9.18
C ASP A 296 4.55 13.25 9.29
N THR A 297 4.08 13.95 8.25
CA THR A 297 3.92 15.42 8.25
C THR A 297 3.03 15.90 9.40
N VAL A 298 2.00 15.13 9.74
CA VAL A 298 1.04 15.48 10.80
C VAL A 298 1.61 15.21 12.18
N LEU A 299 2.32 14.09 12.37
CA LEU A 299 3.08 13.84 13.60
C LEU A 299 4.10 14.97 13.85
N GLU A 300 4.81 15.41 12.82
CA GLU A 300 5.72 16.56 12.92
C GLU A 300 5.01 17.86 13.32
N ILE A 301 3.77 18.09 12.85
CA ILE A 301 2.98 19.26 13.27
C ILE A 301 2.60 19.14 14.75
N ILE A 302 2.14 17.97 15.18
CA ILE A 302 1.66 17.75 16.56
C ILE A 302 2.78 17.93 17.57
N ASP A 303 4.00 17.53 17.22
CA ASP A 303 5.19 17.70 18.05
C ASP A 303 5.60 19.17 18.26
N ILE A 304 4.98 20.13 17.55
CA ILE A 304 5.23 21.56 17.75
C ILE A 304 4.60 22.02 19.06
N VAL A 305 5.46 22.46 19.99
CA VAL A 305 5.07 22.95 21.33
C VAL A 305 4.35 24.29 21.29
N ASP A 306 4.72 25.19 20.37
CA ASP A 306 4.06 26.49 20.21
C ASP A 306 2.78 26.34 19.39
N VAL A 307 1.63 26.60 20.00
CA VAL A 307 0.32 26.39 19.39
C VAL A 307 0.05 27.33 18.21
N VAL A 308 0.57 28.55 18.26
CA VAL A 308 0.44 29.50 17.15
C VAL A 308 1.27 29.02 15.97
N GLU A 309 2.47 28.50 16.23
CA GLU A 309 3.32 27.88 15.20
C GLU A 309 2.70 26.60 14.64
N GLN A 310 2.15 25.74 15.49
CA GLN A 310 1.46 24.52 15.11
C GLN A 310 0.28 24.82 14.16
N THR A 311 -0.60 25.74 14.55
CA THR A 311 -1.78 26.09 13.74
C THR A 311 -1.41 26.77 12.42
N LYS A 312 -0.35 27.60 12.40
CA LYS A 312 0.22 28.13 11.13
C LYS A 312 0.72 27.01 10.23
N LYS A 313 1.52 26.09 10.78
CA LYS A 313 2.07 24.96 10.05
C LYS A 313 0.96 24.07 9.49
N MET A 314 -0.10 23.84 10.26
CA MET A 314 -1.28 23.08 9.82
C MET A 314 -1.94 23.73 8.60
N VAL A 315 -2.17 25.05 8.63
CA VAL A 315 -2.73 25.79 7.47
C VAL A 315 -1.83 25.66 6.24
N ASP A 316 -0.52 25.84 6.40
CA ASP A 316 0.44 25.76 5.30
C ASP A 316 0.49 24.35 4.69
N GLN A 317 0.47 23.31 5.53
CA GLN A 317 0.52 21.92 5.09
C GLN A 317 -0.79 21.48 4.41
N LEU A 318 -1.94 21.88 4.96
CA LEU A 318 -3.26 21.62 4.37
C LEU A 318 -3.45 22.37 3.04
N SER A 319 -2.95 23.60 2.91
CA SER A 319 -3.09 24.37 1.67
C SER A 319 -2.12 23.95 0.57
N GLY A 320 -1.05 23.21 0.89
CA GLY A 320 -0.02 22.79 -0.05
C GLY A 320 0.26 21.28 -0.03
N PRO A 321 1.32 20.80 0.65
CA PRO A 321 1.82 19.42 0.52
C PRO A 321 0.80 18.31 0.81
N ILE A 322 -0.06 18.46 1.83
CA ILE A 322 -1.05 17.42 2.17
C ILE A 322 -2.11 17.35 1.07
N LYS A 323 -2.61 18.50 0.61
CA LYS A 323 -3.56 18.59 -0.50
C LYS A 323 -3.00 17.95 -1.77
N GLN A 324 -1.74 18.25 -2.10
CA GLN A 324 -1.08 17.64 -3.26
C GLN A 324 -0.96 16.13 -3.12
N SER A 325 -0.60 15.64 -1.92
CA SER A 325 -0.50 14.21 -1.64
C SER A 325 -1.83 13.47 -1.86
N TYR A 326 -2.96 14.11 -1.55
CA TYR A 326 -4.28 13.57 -1.83
C TYR A 326 -4.61 13.54 -3.33
N LYS A 327 -4.21 14.57 -4.08
CA LYS A 327 -4.35 14.55 -5.56
C LYS A 327 -3.51 13.44 -6.18
N ASP A 328 -2.27 13.31 -5.73
CA ASP A 328 -1.34 12.29 -6.19
C ASP A 328 -1.85 10.89 -5.84
N TYR A 329 -2.45 10.72 -4.66
CA TYR A 329 -3.09 9.48 -4.24
C TYR A 329 -4.23 9.08 -5.20
N PHE A 330 -5.24 9.92 -5.38
CA PHE A 330 -6.42 9.56 -6.17
C PHE A 330 -6.07 9.41 -7.67
N ASN A 331 -5.20 10.26 -8.22
CA ASN A 331 -4.71 10.08 -9.58
C ASN A 331 -3.83 8.84 -9.73
N GLY A 332 -3.07 8.52 -8.68
CA GLY A 332 -2.23 7.35 -8.63
C GLY A 332 -3.02 6.03 -8.61
N ILE A 333 -4.07 5.92 -7.78
CA ILE A 333 -4.90 4.70 -7.75
C ILE A 333 -5.65 4.52 -9.07
N ARG A 334 -6.05 5.62 -9.73
CA ARG A 334 -6.62 5.60 -11.08
C ARG A 334 -5.64 5.01 -12.09
N ALA A 335 -4.43 5.54 -12.15
CA ALA A 335 -3.40 5.08 -13.06
C ALA A 335 -2.99 3.63 -12.79
N ALA A 336 -2.89 3.24 -11.52
CA ALA A 336 -2.56 1.88 -11.12
C ALA A 336 -3.69 0.89 -11.48
N SER A 337 -4.96 1.25 -11.26
CA SER A 337 -6.12 0.45 -11.65
C SER A 337 -6.16 0.24 -13.17
N GLN A 338 -5.94 1.29 -13.96
CA GLN A 338 -5.85 1.21 -15.42
C GLN A 338 -4.69 0.30 -15.88
N GLY A 339 -3.52 0.46 -15.26
CA GLY A 339 -2.36 -0.39 -15.54
C GLY A 339 -2.60 -1.85 -15.20
N TYR A 340 -3.28 -2.11 -14.08
CA TYR A 340 -3.63 -3.47 -13.66
C TYR A 340 -4.61 -4.12 -14.64
N ASN A 341 -5.69 -3.41 -15.00
CA ASN A 341 -6.65 -3.86 -16.02
C ASN A 341 -5.98 -4.20 -17.35
N ALA A 342 -5.08 -3.34 -17.83
CA ALA A 342 -4.36 -3.57 -19.07
C ALA A 342 -3.45 -4.81 -18.99
N ALA A 343 -2.89 -5.11 -17.81
CA ALA A 343 -2.01 -6.25 -17.61
C ALA A 343 -2.75 -7.59 -17.45
N ILE A 344 -3.98 -7.58 -16.95
CA ILE A 344 -4.81 -8.79 -16.79
C ILE A 344 -5.75 -9.06 -17.97
N ALA A 345 -5.96 -8.08 -18.84
CA ALA A 345 -6.73 -8.28 -20.04
C ALA A 345 -6.06 -9.38 -20.89
N PRO A 346 -6.82 -10.36 -21.41
CA PRO A 346 -6.25 -11.34 -22.32
C PRO A 346 -5.62 -10.58 -23.49
N THR A 347 -4.33 -10.80 -23.72
CA THR A 347 -3.65 -10.33 -24.92
C THR A 347 -4.51 -10.77 -26.10
N PRO A 348 -4.94 -9.86 -27.00
CA PRO A 348 -5.63 -10.28 -28.21
C PRO A 348 -4.78 -11.39 -28.84
N PRO A 349 -5.39 -12.46 -29.37
CA PRO A 349 -4.62 -13.39 -30.19
C PRO A 349 -3.84 -12.54 -31.18
N ALA A 350 -2.54 -12.81 -31.31
CA ALA A 350 -1.73 -12.21 -32.35
C ALA A 350 -2.33 -12.68 -33.68
N ASP A 351 -3.36 -11.97 -34.15
CA ASP A 351 -4.09 -12.33 -35.35
C ASP A 351 -3.24 -11.95 -36.56
N LEU A 352 -2.95 -13.00 -37.35
CA LEU A 352 -2.80 -13.06 -38.81
C LEU A 352 -1.44 -12.70 -39.42
#